data_AF-A0A843ICX2-F1
#
_entry.id   AF-A0A843ICX2-F1
#
_cell.length_a   1.000
_cell.length_b   1.000
_cell.length_c   1.000
_cell.angle_alpha   90.00
_cell.angle_beta   90.00
_cell.angle_gamma   90.00
#
_symmetry.space_group_name_H-M   'P 1'
#
loop_
_entity.id
_entity.type
_entity.pdbx_description
1 polymer ?
#
loop_
_entity_poly.entity_id
_entity_poly.type
_entity_poly.pdbx_seq_one_letter_code
_entity_poly.pdbx_strand_id
1 'polypeptide(L)'
;MTRISILDKDRCQPKKCDYLCISYCPGVRMDEDTIVVDEDTKKPLISEQLCEGCGICTNRCPFDAISIINLPEAVGEPIHRFGQNQFELFGLPSLEEGTVLGLLGPNGIGKSTIMNI
;
A
#
# COMPACT_ATOMS: atom_id res chain seq x y z
N MET A 1 -9.81 1.72 1.54
CA MET A 1 -8.36 1.64 1.79
C MET A 1 -7.83 0.42 1.08
N THR A 2 -7.45 0.58 -0.18
CA THR A 2 -6.77 -0.44 -0.97
C THR A 2 -5.39 -0.67 -0.39
N ARG A 3 -5.11 -1.93 -0.06
CA ARG A 3 -3.82 -2.40 0.44
C ARG A 3 -3.19 -3.28 -0.61
N ILE A 4 -1.91 -3.07 -0.91
CA ILE A 4 -1.17 -3.92 -1.84
C ILE A 4 -0.11 -4.68 -1.05
N SER A 5 0.02 -5.97 -1.35
CA SER A 5 1.12 -6.80 -0.86
C SER A 5 2.25 -6.78 -1.88
N ILE A 6 3.45 -6.38 -1.45
CA ILE A 6 4.67 -6.33 -2.27
C ILE A 6 5.59 -7.46 -1.84
N LEU A 7 6.16 -8.17 -2.81
CA LEU A 7 7.21 -9.15 -2.58
C LEU A 7 8.59 -8.56 -2.89
N ASP A 8 9.45 -8.55 -1.88
CA ASP A 8 10.89 -8.38 -2.05
C ASP A 8 11.50 -9.67 -2.61
N LYS A 9 11.85 -9.63 -3.89
CA LYS A 9 12.41 -10.77 -4.61
C LYS A 9 13.78 -11.18 -4.06
N ASP A 10 14.58 -10.27 -3.54
CA ASP A 10 15.95 -10.57 -3.11
C ASP A 10 15.95 -11.29 -1.76
N ARG A 11 15.02 -10.92 -0.89
CA ARG A 11 14.83 -11.58 0.42
C ARG A 11 14.06 -12.89 0.33
N CYS A 12 13.21 -13.05 -0.67
CA CYS A 12 12.37 -14.23 -0.83
C CYS A 12 13.20 -15.50 -1.13
N GLN A 13 13.09 -16.52 -0.27
CA GLN A 13 13.74 -17.83 -0.46
C GLN A 13 12.70 -18.98 -0.45
N PRO A 14 11.94 -19.17 -1.54
CA PRO A 14 10.84 -20.16 -1.61
C PRO A 14 11.27 -21.58 -1.29
N LYS A 15 12.49 -21.97 -1.71
CA LYS A 15 13.05 -23.31 -1.45
C LYS A 15 13.26 -23.63 0.03
N LYS A 16 13.36 -22.63 0.90
CA LYS A 16 13.56 -22.81 2.35
C LYS A 16 12.27 -22.70 3.15
N CYS A 17 11.29 -21.95 2.65
CA CYS A 17 9.99 -21.77 3.31
C CYS A 17 8.87 -22.61 2.70
N ASP A 18 9.15 -23.39 1.65
CA ASP A 18 8.17 -24.25 0.97
C ASP A 18 6.85 -23.54 0.62
N TYR A 19 6.97 -22.31 0.09
CA TYR A 19 5.83 -21.47 -0.29
C TYR A 19 4.76 -21.29 0.82
N LEU A 20 5.20 -21.17 2.08
CA LEU A 20 4.35 -20.85 3.24
C LEU A 20 3.30 -19.75 2.98
N CYS A 21 3.64 -18.72 2.17
CA CYS A 21 2.70 -17.67 1.80
C CYS A 21 1.45 -18.20 1.05
N ILE A 22 1.60 -19.20 0.19
CA ILE A 22 0.51 -19.84 -0.56
C ILE A 22 -0.33 -20.69 0.40
N SER A 23 0.30 -21.51 1.23
CA SER A 23 -0.39 -22.42 2.16
C SER A 23 -1.24 -21.71 3.21
N TYR A 24 -0.89 -20.50 3.60
CA TYR A 24 -1.59 -19.71 4.61
C TYR A 24 -2.47 -18.58 4.05
N CYS A 25 -2.43 -18.31 2.74
CA CYS A 25 -3.26 -17.28 2.14
C CYS A 25 -4.75 -17.71 2.16
N PRO A 26 -5.67 -16.91 2.73
CA PRO A 26 -7.09 -17.21 2.72
C PRO A 26 -7.66 -17.32 1.30
N GLY A 27 -7.32 -16.40 0.40
CA GLY A 27 -7.83 -16.42 -0.98
C GLY A 27 -7.40 -17.67 -1.74
N VAL A 28 -6.14 -18.10 -1.60
CA VAL A 28 -5.69 -19.39 -2.16
C VAL A 28 -6.44 -20.58 -1.57
N ARG A 29 -6.75 -20.57 -0.26
CA ARG A 29 -7.55 -21.63 0.37
C ARG A 29 -9.01 -21.63 -0.05
N MET A 30 -9.49 -20.53 -0.64
CA MET A 30 -10.80 -20.41 -1.27
C MET A 30 -10.74 -20.75 -2.76
N ASP A 31 -9.67 -21.39 -3.22
CA ASP A 31 -9.41 -21.74 -4.63
C ASP A 31 -9.34 -20.51 -5.57
N GLU A 32 -8.89 -19.36 -5.04
CA GLU A 32 -8.56 -18.19 -5.85
C GLU A 32 -7.08 -18.12 -6.20
N ASP A 33 -6.76 -17.59 -7.38
CA ASP A 33 -5.39 -17.37 -7.84
C ASP A 33 -4.74 -16.13 -7.19
N THR A 34 -4.93 -15.93 -5.88
CA THR A 34 -4.39 -14.78 -5.15
C THR A 34 -2.86 -14.76 -5.12
N ILE A 35 -2.23 -15.94 -5.00
CA ILE A 35 -0.78 -16.10 -5.05
C ILE A 35 -0.44 -17.28 -5.94
N VAL A 36 0.22 -17.01 -7.07
CA VAL A 36 0.66 -18.03 -8.03
C VAL A 36 2.18 -18.15 -8.03
N VAL A 37 2.72 -19.27 -8.50
CA VAL A 37 4.17 -19.42 -8.67
C VAL A 37 4.53 -19.02 -10.08
N ASP A 38 5.43 -18.05 -10.21
CA ASP A 38 6.01 -17.65 -11.49
C ASP A 38 6.88 -18.80 -12.05
N GLU A 39 6.60 -19.23 -13.29
CA GLU A 39 7.27 -20.36 -13.92
C GLU A 39 8.76 -20.10 -14.18
N ASP A 40 9.13 -18.86 -14.48
CA ASP A 40 10.49 -18.45 -14.83
C ASP A 40 11.33 -18.23 -13.57
N THR A 41 10.79 -17.46 -12.62
CA THR A 41 11.55 -17.07 -11.42
C THR A 41 11.42 -18.06 -10.27
N LYS A 42 10.45 -18.99 -10.33
CA LYS A 42 10.05 -19.87 -9.22
C LYS A 42 9.77 -19.11 -7.91
N LYS A 43 9.38 -17.84 -8.02
CA LYS A 43 9.00 -16.98 -6.89
C LYS A 43 7.48 -16.82 -6.86
N PRO A 44 6.89 -16.59 -5.68
CA PRO A 44 5.48 -16.27 -5.59
C PRO A 44 5.18 -14.94 -6.28
N LEU A 45 4.05 -14.85 -6.95
CA LEU A 45 3.48 -13.66 -7.56
C LEU A 45 2.12 -13.42 -6.91
N ILE A 46 1.93 -12.23 -6.33
CA ILE A 46 0.72 -11.87 -5.59
C ILE A 46 -0.15 -11.01 -6.50
N SER A 47 -1.42 -11.39 -6.69
CA SER A 47 -2.37 -10.62 -7.48
C SER A 47 -2.86 -9.39 -6.73
N GLU A 48 -2.68 -8.20 -7.30
CA GLU A 48 -3.15 -6.94 -6.70
C GLU A 48 -4.68 -6.82 -6.68
N GLN A 49 -5.37 -7.52 -7.58
CA GLN A 49 -6.84 -7.48 -7.69
C GLN A 49 -7.52 -8.42 -6.70
N LEU A 50 -6.93 -9.60 -6.46
CA LEU A 50 -7.51 -10.63 -5.59
C LEU A 50 -7.00 -10.51 -4.15
N CYS A 51 -5.85 -9.88 -3.92
CA CYS A 51 -5.28 -9.78 -2.58
C CYS A 51 -5.99 -8.71 -1.75
N GLU A 52 -6.72 -9.13 -0.72
CA GLU A 52 -7.38 -8.22 0.23
C GLU A 52 -6.42 -7.52 1.20
N GLY A 53 -5.14 -7.89 1.22
CA GLY A 53 -4.15 -7.30 2.14
C GLY A 53 -4.36 -7.67 3.61
N CYS A 54 -4.76 -8.92 3.89
CA CYS A 54 -5.02 -9.44 5.25
C CYS A 54 -3.78 -9.55 6.16
N GLY A 55 -2.55 -9.56 5.61
CA GLY A 55 -1.30 -9.58 6.39
C GLY A 55 -0.84 -10.94 6.92
N ILE A 56 -1.58 -12.02 6.66
CA ILE A 56 -1.20 -13.36 7.14
C ILE A 56 0.12 -13.82 6.49
N CYS A 57 0.29 -13.59 5.19
CA CYS A 57 1.50 -13.97 4.46
C CYS A 57 2.74 -13.19 4.95
N THR A 58 2.59 -11.91 5.30
CA THR A 58 3.64 -11.10 5.94
C THR A 58 4.06 -11.70 7.27
N ASN A 59 3.11 -11.96 8.18
CA ASN A 59 3.40 -12.51 9.51
C ASN A 59 4.00 -13.92 9.49
N ARG A 60 3.71 -14.71 8.45
CA ARG A 60 4.21 -16.09 8.33
C ARG A 60 5.51 -16.19 7.53
N CYS A 61 5.96 -15.13 6.86
CA CYS A 61 7.17 -15.16 6.07
C CYS A 61 8.40 -15.16 6.99
N PRO A 62 9.21 -16.25 7.05
CA PRO A 62 10.38 -16.28 7.93
C PRO A 62 11.51 -15.36 7.47
N PHE A 63 11.40 -14.77 6.28
CA PHE A 63 12.42 -13.90 5.68
C PHE A 63 11.98 -12.42 5.66
N ASP A 64 10.77 -12.11 6.13
CA ASP A 64 10.17 -10.77 6.02
C ASP A 64 10.23 -10.23 4.58
N ALA A 65 9.98 -11.11 3.61
CA ALA A 65 10.05 -10.79 2.19
C ALA A 65 8.73 -10.20 1.64
N ILE A 66 7.65 -10.21 2.41
CA ILE A 66 6.34 -9.70 1.97
C ILE A 66 5.96 -8.52 2.85
N SER A 67 5.78 -7.34 2.25
CA SER A 67 5.30 -6.14 2.93
C SER A 67 3.92 -5.75 2.43
N ILE A 68 3.09 -5.17 3.29
CA ILE A 68 1.81 -4.57 2.89
C ILE A 68 1.94 -3.07 2.97
N ILE A 69 1.64 -2.42 1.85
CA ILE A 69 1.56 -0.96 1.77
C ILE A 69 0.10 -0.54 1.61
N ASN A 70 -0.23 0.61 2.20
CA ASN A 70 -1.51 1.26 1.94
C ASN A 70 -1.33 2.17 0.73
N LEU A 71 -2.19 2.00 -0.28
CA LEU A 71 -2.28 2.99 -1.34
C LEU A 71 -2.95 4.25 -0.78
N PRO A 72 -2.46 5.44 -1.18
CA PRO A 72 -3.16 6.68 -0.87
C PRO A 72 -4.49 6.71 -1.62
N GLU A 73 -5.58 6.70 -0.86
CA GLU A 73 -6.92 7.00 -1.36
C GLU A 73 -7.32 8.41 -0.92
N ALA A 74 -8.28 9.01 -1.63
CA ALA A 74 -8.95 10.21 -1.16
C ALA A 74 -9.55 9.95 0.23
N VAL A 75 -9.14 10.75 1.22
CA VAL A 75 -9.59 10.59 2.60
C VAL A 75 -10.77 11.53 2.84
N GLY A 76 -11.99 10.97 2.85
CA GLY A 76 -13.20 11.73 3.18
C GLY A 76 -13.59 12.76 2.12
N GLU A 77 -14.27 13.83 2.55
CA GLU A 77 -14.63 14.94 1.67
C GLU A 77 -13.46 15.92 1.50
N PRO A 78 -13.21 16.43 0.29
CA PRO A 78 -12.17 17.42 0.05
C PRO A 78 -12.53 18.74 0.73
N ILE A 79 -11.58 19.36 1.40
CA ILE A 79 -11.73 20.70 1.99
C ILE A 79 -11.76 21.80 0.92
N HIS A 80 -11.17 21.51 -0.23
CA HIS A 80 -11.14 22.41 -1.37
C HIS A 80 -11.04 21.62 -2.68
N ARG A 81 -11.74 22.10 -3.70
CA ARG A 81 -11.74 21.57 -5.06
C ARG A 81 -11.82 22.73 -6.03
N PHE A 82 -10.91 22.78 -7.02
CA PHE A 82 -10.95 23.82 -8.05
C PHE A 82 -12.07 23.61 -9.08
N GLY A 83 -12.48 22.36 -9.32
CA GLY A 83 -13.55 22.00 -10.25
C GLY A 83 -13.75 20.49 -10.39
N GLN A 84 -14.68 20.09 -11.27
CA GLN A 84 -14.89 18.67 -11.59
C GLN A 84 -13.64 18.09 -12.25
N ASN A 85 -13.16 16.93 -11.77
CA ASN A 85 -11.93 16.26 -12.23
C ASN A 85 -10.66 17.13 -12.16
N GLN A 86 -10.65 18.13 -11.28
CA GLN A 86 -9.46 18.95 -10.99
C GLN A 86 -8.88 18.59 -9.64
N PHE A 87 -7.77 19.25 -9.28
CA PHE A 87 -7.09 19.06 -8.00
C PHE A 87 -8.05 19.21 -6.81
N GLU A 88 -7.92 18.26 -5.89
CA GLU A 88 -8.65 18.18 -4.62
C GLU A 88 -7.64 18.22 -3.49
N LEU A 89 -7.91 19.05 -2.50
CA LEU A 89 -7.12 19.13 -1.28
C LEU A 89 -7.87 18.43 -0.15
N PHE A 90 -7.15 17.63 0.63
CA PHE A 90 -7.69 16.89 1.77
C PHE A 90 -6.87 17.19 3.02
N GLY A 91 -7.57 17.52 4.11
CA GLY A 91 -6.97 17.84 5.40
C GLY A 91 -6.20 19.17 5.41
N LEU A 92 -6.13 19.79 6.60
CA LEU A 92 -5.23 20.90 6.88
C LEU A 92 -4.38 20.53 8.10
N PRO A 93 -3.11 20.99 8.14
CA PRO A 93 -2.32 20.89 9.37
C PRO A 93 -2.93 21.78 10.46
N SER A 94 -2.82 21.35 11.72
CA SER A 94 -3.16 22.20 12.87
C SER A 94 -2.05 23.22 13.12
N LEU A 95 -2.43 24.44 13.46
CA LEU A 95 -1.51 25.52 13.84
C LEU A 95 -1.61 25.77 15.34
N GLU A 96 -0.46 25.81 16.01
CA GLU A 96 -0.35 26.14 17.44
C GLU A 96 0.41 27.46 17.62
N GLU A 97 -0.14 28.35 18.44
CA GLU A 97 0.45 29.67 18.69
C GLU A 97 1.84 29.55 19.33
N GLY A 98 2.77 30.38 18.87
CA GLY A 98 4.17 30.36 19.34
C GLY A 98 5.04 29.25 18.76
N THR A 99 4.51 28.44 17.82
CA THR A 99 5.27 27.37 17.14
C THR A 99 5.54 27.70 15.67
N VAL A 100 6.52 27.02 15.07
CA VAL A 100 6.79 27.09 13.63
C VAL A 100 6.39 25.77 12.99
N LEU A 101 5.45 25.81 12.05
CA LEU A 101 5.04 24.65 11.26
C LEU A 101 5.82 24.58 9.94
N GLY A 102 6.51 23.46 9.70
CA GLY A 102 7.15 23.17 8.42
C GLY A 102 6.24 22.37 7.49
N LEU A 103 6.07 22.84 6.26
CA LEU A 103 5.35 22.13 5.19
C LEU A 103 6.33 21.59 4.14
N LEU A 104 6.54 20.28 4.13
CA LEU A 104 7.47 19.60 3.23
C LEU A 104 6.76 18.54 2.39
N GLY A 105 7.09 18.46 1.11
CA GLY A 105 6.67 17.37 0.21
C GLY A 105 6.87 17.71 -1.26
N PRO A 106 6.62 16.78 -2.18
CA PRO A 106 6.82 16.98 -3.63
C PRO A 106 6.02 18.14 -4.21
N ASN A 107 6.39 18.63 -5.39
CA ASN A 107 5.63 19.66 -6.09
C ASN A 107 4.27 19.13 -6.57
N GLY A 108 3.24 19.99 -6.58
CA GLY A 108 1.89 19.62 -7.00
C GLY A 108 0.99 19.00 -5.94
N ILE A 109 1.46 18.78 -4.71
CA ILE A 109 0.65 18.19 -3.62
C ILE A 109 -0.29 19.18 -2.90
N GLY A 110 -0.35 20.45 -3.34
CA GLY A 110 -1.22 21.46 -2.72
C GLY A 110 -0.60 22.33 -1.63
N LYS A 111 0.74 22.31 -1.42
CA LYS A 111 1.42 23.16 -0.42
C LYS A 111 1.08 24.65 -0.57
N SER A 112 1.15 25.17 -1.79
CA SER A 112 0.78 26.57 -2.07
C SER A 112 -0.72 26.81 -1.92
N THR A 113 -1.56 25.80 -2.17
CA THR A 113 -3.01 25.88 -1.98
C THR A 113 -3.36 26.00 -0.50
N ILE A 114 -2.73 25.20 0.38
CA ILE A 114 -2.89 25.28 1.85
C ILE A 114 -2.63 26.70 2.38
N MET A 115 -1.63 27.40 1.82
CA MET A 115 -1.28 28.75 2.25
C MET A 115 -2.25 29.85 1.80
N ASN A 116 -3.13 29.56 0.83
CA ASN A 116 -4.01 30.54 0.19
C ASN A 116 -5.51 30.29 0.47
N ILE A 117 -5.83 29.28 1.28
CA ILE A 117 -7.18 29.04 1.82
C ILE A 117 -7.26 29.71 3.19
#